data_AF-A0A1W9H7K8-F1
#
_entry.id   AF-A0A1W9H7K8-F1
#
_cell.length_a   1.000
_cell.length_b   1.000
_cell.length_c   1.000
_cell.angle_alpha   90.00
_cell.angle_beta   90.00
_cell.angle_gamma   90.00
#
_symmetry.space_group_name_H-M   'P 1'
#
loop_
_entity.id
_entity.type
_entity.pdbx_description
1 polymer ?
#
loop_
_entity_poly.entity_id
_entity_poly.type
_entity_poly.pdbx_seq_one_letter_code
_entity_poly.pdbx_strand_id
1 'polypeptide(L)'
;MLLRLPAAGLATVLVALSASGAQGITHFLSAHTHVFASEKVAIGQESGSTFAQRTLDHYEAARYVKTYLPLDANLLFIGESRPFYFDRTALAPYPFHQHPLAGWIQEAQSPEQLRDRIRREGFTHVILNTREFKRLRERYGILTFNGPQSSLHDQLLKQLPQTMVTLFSKNSVYVLEVPSTP
;
A
#
# COMPACT_ATOMS: atom_id res chain seq x y z
N MET A 1 -37.05 -23.38 -24.19
CA MET A 1 -37.65 -22.18 -24.83
C MET A 1 -36.98 -21.80 -26.16
N LEU A 2 -35.68 -22.04 -26.35
CA LEU A 2 -34.95 -21.74 -27.61
C LEU A 2 -35.19 -22.74 -28.77
N LEU A 3 -35.60 -23.99 -28.50
CA LEU A 3 -35.79 -25.04 -29.51
C LEU A 3 -37.03 -24.89 -30.42
N ARG A 4 -37.83 -23.83 -30.27
CA ARG A 4 -39.02 -23.57 -31.10
C ARG A 4 -38.83 -22.44 -32.12
N LEU A 5 -37.63 -21.87 -32.22
CA LEU A 5 -37.34 -20.83 -33.20
C LEU A 5 -37.10 -21.44 -34.59
N PRO A 6 -37.58 -20.79 -35.69
CA PRO A 6 -37.17 -21.18 -37.04
C PRO A 6 -35.65 -21.05 -37.18
N ALA A 7 -35.04 -21.84 -38.09
CA ALA A 7 -33.58 -21.93 -38.24
C ALA A 7 -32.87 -20.56 -38.32
N ALA A 8 -33.49 -19.58 -38.99
CA ALA A 8 -32.99 -18.21 -39.07
C ALA A 8 -32.93 -17.50 -37.70
N GLY A 9 -33.95 -17.68 -36.85
CA GLY A 9 -33.97 -17.12 -35.50
C GLY A 9 -32.93 -17.78 -34.58
N LEU A 10 -32.70 -19.07 -34.74
CA LEU A 10 -31.70 -19.82 -33.98
C LEU A 10 -30.26 -19.41 -34.38
N ALA A 11 -30.02 -19.16 -35.68
CA ALA A 11 -28.77 -18.63 -36.19
C ALA A 11 -28.47 -17.22 -35.64
N THR A 12 -29.46 -16.32 -35.62
CA THR A 12 -29.30 -14.97 -35.05
C THR A 12 -28.93 -15.02 -33.57
N VAL A 13 -29.56 -15.92 -32.80
CA VAL A 13 -29.23 -16.09 -31.37
C VAL A 13 -27.80 -16.61 -31.20
N LEU A 14 -27.37 -17.59 -31.99
CA LEU A 14 -25.99 -18.12 -31.93
C LEU A 14 -24.95 -17.05 -32.29
N VAL A 15 -25.22 -16.23 -33.30
CA VAL A 15 -24.36 -15.10 -33.67
C VAL A 15 -24.28 -14.08 -32.54
N ALA A 16 -25.43 -13.71 -31.95
CA ALA A 16 -25.48 -12.77 -30.84
C ALA A 16 -24.71 -13.30 -29.61
N LEU A 17 -24.91 -14.57 -29.23
CA LEU A 17 -24.18 -15.20 -28.14
C LEU A 17 -22.67 -15.26 -28.40
N SER A 18 -22.26 -15.57 -29.63
CA SER A 18 -20.84 -15.61 -30.00
C SER A 18 -20.22 -14.23 -29.96
N ALA A 19 -20.93 -13.20 -30.44
CA ALA A 19 -20.48 -11.81 -30.38
C ALA A 19 -20.37 -11.32 -28.92
N SER A 20 -21.35 -11.59 -28.08
CA SER A 20 -21.30 -11.28 -26.64
C SER A 20 -20.16 -12.03 -25.93
N GLY A 21 -19.94 -13.30 -26.27
CA GLY A 21 -18.81 -14.08 -25.76
C GLY A 21 -17.46 -13.47 -26.15
N ALA A 22 -17.29 -13.11 -27.43
CA ALA A 22 -16.09 -12.45 -27.92
C ALA A 22 -15.84 -11.09 -27.24
N GLN A 23 -16.91 -10.29 -27.04
CA GLN A 23 -16.83 -9.04 -26.31
C GLN A 23 -16.43 -9.26 -24.85
N GLY A 24 -17.00 -10.26 -24.18
CA GLY A 24 -16.65 -10.63 -22.81
C GLY A 24 -15.19 -11.05 -22.67
N ILE A 25 -14.69 -11.88 -23.58
CA ILE A 25 -13.27 -12.28 -23.62
C ILE A 25 -12.37 -11.07 -23.85
N THR A 26 -12.73 -10.21 -24.80
CA THR A 26 -11.95 -8.99 -25.10
C THR A 26 -11.88 -8.08 -23.88
N HIS A 27 -13.01 -7.88 -23.19
CA HIS A 27 -13.05 -7.11 -21.95
C HIS A 27 -12.22 -7.75 -20.84
N PHE A 28 -12.29 -9.08 -20.68
CA PHE A 28 -11.47 -9.81 -19.71
C PHE A 28 -9.97 -9.65 -19.99
N LEU A 29 -9.54 -9.83 -21.24
CA LEU A 29 -8.14 -9.66 -21.64
C LEU A 29 -7.67 -8.21 -21.50
N SER A 30 -8.53 -7.24 -21.82
CA SER A 30 -8.25 -5.81 -21.62
C SER A 30 -8.12 -5.48 -20.13
N ALA A 31 -9.05 -5.95 -19.30
CA ALA A 31 -8.96 -5.76 -17.85
C ALA A 31 -7.72 -6.45 -17.26
N HIS A 32 -7.36 -7.65 -17.74
CA HIS A 32 -6.18 -8.36 -17.30
C HIS A 32 -4.91 -7.58 -17.65
N THR A 33 -4.78 -7.12 -18.89
CA THR A 33 -3.61 -6.35 -19.35
C THR A 33 -3.49 -4.98 -18.69
N HIS A 34 -4.61 -4.31 -18.38
CA HIS A 34 -4.58 -2.99 -17.75
C HIS A 34 -4.45 -3.02 -16.23
N VAL A 35 -5.03 -4.01 -15.55
CA VAL A 35 -5.08 -4.04 -14.07
C VAL A 35 -3.97 -4.93 -13.50
N PHE A 36 -3.81 -6.14 -14.03
CA PHE A 36 -2.86 -7.11 -13.48
C PHE A 36 -1.56 -7.13 -14.29
N ALA A 37 -1.64 -6.97 -15.61
CA ALA A 37 -0.53 -7.01 -16.55
C ALA A 37 0.39 -8.23 -16.36
N SER A 38 -0.12 -9.37 -15.87
CA SER A 38 0.70 -10.51 -15.43
C SER A 38 0.97 -11.54 -16.52
N GLU A 39 0.64 -11.28 -17.78
CA GLU A 39 0.70 -12.27 -18.86
C GLU A 39 2.12 -12.80 -19.06
N LYS A 40 3.09 -11.88 -19.06
CA LYS A 40 4.52 -12.22 -19.22
C LYS A 40 5.02 -13.10 -18.08
N VAL A 41 4.51 -12.92 -16.87
CA VAL A 41 4.85 -13.77 -15.72
C VAL A 41 4.25 -15.16 -15.89
N ALA A 42 2.98 -15.25 -16.30
CA ALA A 42 2.27 -16.52 -16.48
C ALA A 42 2.93 -17.42 -17.53
N ILE A 43 3.49 -16.84 -18.59
CA ILE A 43 4.21 -17.59 -19.65
C ILE A 43 5.73 -17.67 -19.41
N GLY A 44 6.22 -17.27 -18.24
CA GLY A 44 7.63 -17.39 -17.85
C GLY A 44 8.59 -16.40 -18.55
N GLN A 45 8.08 -15.39 -19.23
CA GLN A 45 8.87 -14.35 -19.91
C GLN A 45 9.29 -13.20 -18.98
N GLU A 46 8.66 -13.05 -17.81
CA GLU A 46 9.00 -12.07 -16.77
C GLU A 46 9.14 -12.78 -15.42
N SER A 47 10.20 -12.47 -14.67
CA SER A 47 10.35 -13.00 -13.31
C SER A 47 9.34 -12.34 -12.36
N GLY A 48 8.90 -13.07 -11.32
CA GLY A 48 8.02 -12.50 -10.29
C GLY A 48 8.61 -11.27 -9.60
N SER A 49 9.94 -11.20 -9.42
CA SER A 49 10.62 -10.02 -8.88
C SER A 49 10.58 -8.82 -9.82
N THR A 50 10.75 -9.02 -11.12
CA THR A 50 10.65 -7.94 -12.12
C THR A 50 9.22 -7.39 -12.15
N PHE A 51 8.24 -8.29 -12.12
CA PHE A 51 6.83 -7.93 -12.05
C PHE A 51 6.51 -7.13 -10.78
N ALA A 52 6.93 -7.61 -9.61
CA ALA A 52 6.72 -6.93 -8.35
C ALA A 52 7.37 -5.54 -8.33
N GLN A 53 8.59 -5.41 -8.86
CA GLN A 53 9.31 -4.14 -8.94
C GLN A 53 8.58 -3.08 -9.77
N ARG A 54 7.91 -3.47 -10.88
CA ARG A 54 7.16 -2.52 -11.71
C ARG A 54 5.73 -2.25 -11.23
N THR A 55 5.13 -3.17 -10.48
CA THR A 55 3.72 -3.08 -10.06
C THR A 55 3.55 -2.57 -8.63
N LEU A 56 4.53 -2.79 -7.76
CA LEU A 56 4.49 -2.40 -6.35
C LEU A 56 5.47 -1.27 -6.10
N ASP A 57 4.92 -0.10 -5.76
CA ASP A 57 5.66 1.09 -5.36
C ASP A 57 6.67 0.83 -4.22
N HIS A 58 6.30 0.01 -3.24
CA HIS A 58 7.11 -0.32 -2.07
C HIS A 58 8.14 -1.45 -2.27
N TYR A 59 8.15 -2.16 -3.40
CA TYR A 59 8.98 -3.36 -3.56
C TYR A 59 10.48 -3.09 -3.35
N GLU A 60 10.96 -1.95 -3.83
CA GLU A 60 12.36 -1.55 -3.68
C GLU A 60 12.72 -1.23 -2.22
N ALA A 61 11.81 -0.60 -1.48
CA ALA A 61 11.96 -0.36 -0.06
C ALA A 61 11.95 -1.68 0.73
N ALA A 62 11.06 -2.60 0.38
CA ALA A 62 11.01 -3.94 0.96
C ALA A 62 12.30 -4.73 0.71
N ARG A 63 12.85 -4.66 -0.51
CA ARG A 63 14.14 -5.27 -0.85
C ARG A 63 15.29 -4.64 -0.07
N TYR A 64 15.31 -3.32 0.08
CA TYR A 64 16.27 -2.63 0.92
C TYR A 64 16.21 -3.14 2.37
N VAL A 65 15.01 -3.19 2.94
CA VAL A 65 14.78 -3.67 4.31
C VAL A 65 15.29 -5.09 4.49
N LYS A 66 14.90 -6.00 3.60
CA LYS A 66 15.31 -7.40 3.66
C LYS A 66 16.83 -7.58 3.61
N THR A 67 17.51 -6.75 2.82
CA THR A 67 18.95 -6.86 2.55
C THR A 67 19.81 -6.20 3.62
N TYR A 68 19.40 -5.03 4.12
CA TYR A 68 20.27 -4.15 4.91
C TYR A 68 19.85 -3.98 6.37
N LEU A 69 18.57 -4.18 6.71
CA LEU A 69 18.15 -4.02 8.09
C LEU A 69 18.39 -5.28 8.93
N PRO A 70 18.68 -5.14 10.23
CA PRO A 70 18.77 -6.26 11.16
C PRO A 70 17.50 -7.13 11.17
N LEU A 71 17.63 -8.41 11.53
CA LEU A 71 16.51 -9.36 11.58
C LEU A 71 15.47 -9.00 12.66
N ASP A 72 15.90 -8.35 13.73
CA ASP A 72 15.08 -7.85 14.84
C ASP A 72 14.50 -6.45 14.59
N ALA A 73 14.69 -5.89 13.39
CA ALA A 73 14.05 -4.63 13.01
C ALA A 73 12.52 -4.76 13.11
N ASN A 74 11.94 -3.92 13.96
CA ASN A 74 10.49 -3.78 14.12
C ASN A 74 9.99 -2.51 13.42
N LEU A 75 9.04 -2.69 12.50
CA LEU A 75 8.61 -1.69 11.53
C LEU A 75 7.23 -1.11 11.87
N LEU A 76 7.11 0.21 11.89
CA LEU A 76 5.82 0.91 11.92
C LEU A 76 5.47 1.41 10.52
N PHE A 77 4.31 1.04 9.98
CA PHE A 77 3.91 1.44 8.64
C PHE A 77 2.95 2.62 8.68
N ILE A 78 3.27 3.71 7.96
CA ILE A 78 2.45 4.91 7.84
C ILE A 78 2.09 5.12 6.37
N GLY A 79 0.78 5.08 6.07
CA GLY A 79 0.30 5.16 4.70
C GLY A 79 0.60 3.93 3.85
N GLU A 80 1.04 2.82 4.44
CA GLU A 80 1.27 1.54 3.78
C GLU A 80 0.58 0.45 4.58
N SER A 81 -0.01 -0.56 3.92
CA SER A 81 -0.74 -1.66 4.56
C SER A 81 -0.27 -3.04 4.12
N ARG A 82 0.77 -3.11 3.27
CA ARG A 82 1.27 -4.33 2.66
C ARG A 82 2.65 -4.72 3.24
N PRO A 83 2.72 -5.38 4.40
CA PRO A 83 3.99 -5.73 5.05
C PRO A 83 4.67 -6.96 4.43
N PHE A 84 3.98 -7.75 3.61
CA PHE A 84 4.39 -9.08 3.17
C PHE A 84 5.83 -9.16 2.63
N TYR A 85 6.25 -8.20 1.79
CA TYR A 85 7.57 -8.23 1.15
C TYR A 85 8.72 -7.77 2.07
N PHE A 86 8.42 -7.12 3.18
CA PHE A 86 9.43 -6.52 4.05
C PHE A 86 10.16 -7.55 4.92
N ASP A 87 9.55 -8.72 5.16
CA ASP A 87 10.18 -9.86 5.85
C ASP A 87 10.74 -9.49 7.24
N ARG A 88 10.01 -8.65 7.98
CA ARG A 88 10.33 -8.16 9.32
C ARG A 88 9.06 -8.09 10.18
N THR A 89 9.23 -8.07 11.49
CA THR A 89 8.14 -7.75 12.40
C THR A 89 7.60 -6.37 12.06
N ALA A 90 6.29 -6.25 11.87
CA ALA A 90 5.69 -5.03 11.39
C ALA A 90 4.29 -4.80 11.99
N LEU A 91 4.01 -3.55 12.34
CA LEU A 91 2.66 -3.05 12.56
C LEU A 91 2.20 -2.30 11.32
N ALA A 92 1.31 -2.94 10.57
CA ALA A 92 0.62 -2.33 9.44
C ALA A 92 -0.82 -1.96 9.81
N PRO A 93 -1.33 -0.78 9.41
CA PRO A 93 -2.72 -0.41 9.61
C PRO A 93 -3.68 -1.45 9.02
N TYR A 94 -4.68 -1.82 9.80
CA TYR A 94 -5.74 -2.73 9.41
C TYR A 94 -7.05 -1.95 9.22
N PRO A 95 -7.90 -2.27 8.22
CA PRO A 95 -9.08 -1.45 7.89
C PRO A 95 -10.06 -1.22 9.06
N PHE A 96 -10.12 -2.16 10.00
CA PHE A 96 -11.07 -2.14 11.12
C PHE A 96 -10.47 -1.60 12.43
N HIS A 97 -9.17 -1.33 12.46
CA HIS A 97 -8.49 -0.84 13.66
C HIS A 97 -7.93 0.55 13.42
N GLN A 98 -8.18 1.44 14.38
CA GLN A 98 -7.55 2.74 14.38
C GLN A 98 -6.03 2.57 14.50
N HIS A 99 -5.30 3.27 13.64
CA HIS A 99 -3.84 3.26 13.68
C HIS A 99 -3.36 3.84 15.04
N PRO A 100 -2.51 3.15 15.80
CA PRO A 100 -2.12 3.58 17.16
C PRO A 100 -1.44 4.96 17.19
N LEU A 101 -0.69 5.30 16.13
CA LEU A 101 -0.16 6.64 15.88
C LEU A 101 -1.18 7.78 16.06
N ALA A 102 -2.47 7.56 15.79
CA ALA A 102 -3.49 8.58 16.02
C ALA A 102 -3.57 8.99 17.51
N GLY A 103 -3.56 8.01 18.42
CA GLY A 103 -3.55 8.27 19.86
C GLY A 103 -2.21 8.88 20.31
N TRP A 104 -1.09 8.35 19.80
CA TRP A 104 0.22 8.89 20.16
C TRP A 104 0.42 10.35 19.73
N ILE A 105 -0.17 10.76 18.60
CA ILE A 105 -0.16 12.16 18.15
C ILE A 105 -0.97 13.05 19.09
N GLN A 106 -2.12 12.57 19.60
CA GLN A 106 -2.95 13.31 20.54
C GLN A 106 -2.27 13.47 21.91
N GLU A 107 -1.42 12.52 22.29
CA GLU A 107 -0.65 12.55 23.54
C GLU A 107 0.62 13.41 23.44
N ALA A 108 1.18 13.57 22.24
CA ALA A 108 2.46 14.24 22.02
C ALA A 108 2.33 15.77 21.94
N GLN A 109 3.34 16.46 22.45
CA GLN A 109 3.49 17.92 22.44
C GLN A 109 4.56 18.39 21.44
N SER A 110 5.42 17.47 20.97
CA SER A 110 6.43 17.75 19.96
C SER A 110 6.71 16.54 19.05
N PRO A 111 7.29 16.75 17.86
CA PRO A 111 7.69 15.65 16.97
C PRO A 111 8.68 14.68 17.62
N GLU A 112 9.59 15.19 18.45
CA GLU A 112 10.59 14.40 19.19
C GLU A 112 9.91 13.53 20.25
N GLN A 113 8.92 14.07 20.97
CA GLN A 113 8.13 13.29 21.92
C GLN A 113 7.35 12.16 21.22
N LEU A 114 6.82 12.44 20.02
CA LEU A 114 6.14 11.42 19.21
C LEU A 114 7.10 10.33 18.72
N ARG A 115 8.29 10.70 18.23
CA ARG A 115 9.38 9.76 17.90
C ARG A 115 9.76 8.91 19.11
N ASP A 116 9.91 9.52 20.28
CA ASP A 116 10.27 8.84 21.52
C ASP A 116 9.17 7.91 22.01
N ARG A 117 7.90 8.24 21.76
CA ARG A 117 6.76 7.35 21.98
C ARG A 117 6.83 6.13 21.07
N ILE A 118 7.07 6.32 19.76
CA ILE A 118 7.24 5.22 18.79
C ILE A 118 8.39 4.29 19.20
N ARG A 119 9.53 4.86 19.62
CA ARG A 119 10.68 4.11 20.13
C ARG A 119 10.34 3.30 21.38
N ARG A 120 9.63 3.88 22.35
CA ARG A 120 9.20 3.17 23.58
C ARG A 120 8.25 2.01 23.32
N GLU A 121 7.47 2.08 22.26
CA GLU A 121 6.61 0.98 21.78
C GLU A 121 7.41 -0.13 21.06
N GLY A 122 8.74 0.00 20.99
CA GLY A 122 9.64 -1.01 20.45
C GLY A 122 9.84 -0.94 18.94
N PHE A 123 9.39 0.13 18.27
CA PHE A 123 9.64 0.31 16.84
C PHE A 123 11.04 0.88 16.60
N THR A 124 11.74 0.27 15.66
CA THR A 124 13.11 0.64 15.26
C THR A 124 13.13 1.44 13.96
N HIS A 125 12.13 1.22 13.10
CA HIS A 125 12.05 1.85 11.79
C HIS A 125 10.60 2.21 11.44
N VAL A 126 10.45 3.22 10.59
CA VAL A 126 9.18 3.63 10.01
C VAL A 126 9.21 3.43 8.50
N ILE A 127 8.20 2.75 7.97
CA ILE A 127 7.92 2.67 6.54
C ILE A 127 6.86 3.72 6.21
N LEU A 128 7.24 4.77 5.49
CA LEU A 128 6.34 5.85 5.12
C LEU A 128 6.07 5.79 3.61
N ASN A 129 4.82 5.56 3.20
CA ASN A 129 4.40 5.69 1.80
C ASN A 129 3.55 6.97 1.64
N THR A 130 4.16 8.06 1.17
CA THR A 130 3.49 9.37 1.14
C THR A 130 2.40 9.45 0.07
N ARG A 131 2.58 8.75 -1.05
CA ARG A 131 1.59 8.69 -2.14
C ARG A 131 0.31 8.01 -1.66
N GLU A 132 0.47 6.84 -1.07
CA GLU A 132 -0.65 6.05 -0.58
C GLU A 132 -1.26 6.70 0.68
N PHE A 133 -0.44 7.29 1.55
CA PHE A 133 -0.93 8.09 2.67
C PHE A 133 -1.88 9.20 2.21
N LYS A 134 -1.50 9.99 1.20
CA LYS A 134 -2.36 11.04 0.63
C LYS A 134 -3.69 10.47 0.13
N ARG A 135 -3.64 9.41 -0.68
CA ARG A 135 -4.84 8.77 -1.26
C ARG A 135 -5.78 8.26 -0.17
N LEU A 136 -5.24 7.59 0.85
CA LEU A 136 -6.03 7.04 1.96
C LEU A 136 -6.61 8.15 2.84
N ARG A 137 -5.85 9.21 3.11
CA ARG A 137 -6.30 10.34 3.91
C ARG A 137 -7.44 11.09 3.21
N GLU A 138 -7.32 11.35 1.90
CA GLU A 138 -8.37 12.01 1.11
C GLU A 138 -9.64 11.17 0.98
N ARG A 139 -9.52 9.84 0.82
CA ARG A 139 -10.67 8.97 0.55
C ARG A 139 -11.33 8.39 1.80
N TYR A 140 -10.58 8.14 2.85
CA TYR A 140 -11.04 7.42 4.04
C TYR A 140 -10.81 8.18 5.35
N GLY A 141 -10.21 9.37 5.31
CA GLY A 141 -9.97 10.16 6.52
C GLY A 141 -8.98 9.54 7.50
N ILE A 142 -8.07 8.67 7.05
CA ILE A 142 -7.05 8.10 7.95
C ILE A 142 -6.15 9.20 8.53
N LEU A 143 -5.83 9.09 9.83
CA LEU A 143 -5.00 10.07 10.54
C LEU A 143 -5.46 11.53 10.28
N THR A 144 -6.77 11.73 10.26
CA THR A 144 -7.39 13.06 10.29
C THR A 144 -7.82 13.39 11.72
N PHE A 145 -7.57 14.63 12.13
CA PHE A 145 -7.80 15.08 13.49
C PHE A 145 -8.87 16.16 13.50
N ASN A 146 -9.80 16.05 14.43
CA ASN A 146 -10.88 17.03 14.63
C ASN A 146 -10.70 17.74 15.98
N GLY A 147 -11.28 18.94 16.09
CA GLY A 147 -11.28 19.73 17.32
C GLY A 147 -10.17 20.80 17.39
N PRO A 148 -10.04 21.50 18.54
CA PRO A 148 -9.20 22.70 18.67
C PRO A 148 -7.71 22.47 18.40
N GLN A 149 -7.21 21.25 18.65
CA GLN A 149 -5.80 20.89 18.48
C GLN A 149 -5.50 20.22 17.13
N SER A 150 -6.47 20.14 16.21
CA SER A 150 -6.32 19.47 14.90
C SER A 150 -5.11 19.98 14.10
N SER A 151 -4.91 21.30 14.03
CA SER A 151 -3.76 21.90 13.34
C SER A 151 -2.41 21.49 13.94
N LEU A 152 -2.33 21.38 15.27
CA LEU A 152 -1.13 20.91 15.97
C LEU A 152 -0.86 19.44 15.64
N HIS A 153 -1.88 18.58 15.75
CA HIS A 153 -1.76 17.15 15.43
C HIS A 153 -1.31 16.91 13.99
N ASP A 154 -1.86 17.68 13.05
CA ASP A 154 -1.46 17.64 11.64
C ASP A 154 0.00 18.10 11.44
N GLN A 155 0.42 19.12 12.17
CA GLN A 155 1.80 19.59 12.13
C GLN A 155 2.77 18.53 12.70
N LEU A 156 2.44 17.91 13.83
CA LEU A 156 3.21 16.82 14.44
C LEU A 156 3.40 15.67 13.46
N LEU A 157 2.33 15.22 12.80
CA LEU A 157 2.39 14.15 11.81
C LEU A 157 3.29 14.50 10.62
N LYS A 158 3.25 15.75 10.14
CA LYS A 158 4.07 16.22 9.02
C LYS A 158 5.55 16.39 9.39
N GLN A 159 5.84 16.77 10.63
CA GLN A 159 7.20 16.99 11.12
C GLN A 159 7.86 15.70 11.62
N LEU A 160 7.09 14.68 11.99
CA LEU A 160 7.61 13.41 12.49
C LEU A 160 8.78 12.83 11.66
N PRO A 161 8.72 12.73 10.32
CA PRO A 161 9.82 12.18 9.54
C PRO A 161 11.14 12.95 9.65
N GLN A 162 11.08 14.25 10.00
CA GLN A 162 12.27 15.11 10.16
C GLN A 162 13.07 14.77 11.42
N THR A 163 12.46 14.03 12.35
CA THR A 163 13.11 13.57 13.60
C THR A 163 13.83 12.22 13.44
N MET A 164 13.83 11.67 12.23
CA MET A 164 14.32 10.32 11.91
C MET A 164 15.38 10.37 10.80
N VAL A 165 16.20 9.33 10.72
CA VAL A 165 17.23 9.24 9.67
C VAL A 165 16.64 8.52 8.45
N THR A 166 16.70 9.14 7.28
CA THR A 166 16.26 8.48 6.04
C THR A 166 17.35 7.52 5.56
N LEU A 167 17.06 6.22 5.60
CA LEU A 167 17.97 5.16 5.12
C LEU A 167 17.77 4.86 3.63
N PHE A 168 16.53 4.95 3.16
CA PHE A 168 16.16 4.67 1.77
C PHE A 168 14.95 5.50 1.33
N SER A 169 14.93 5.90 0.05
CA SER A 169 13.77 6.52 -0.58
C SER A 169 13.68 6.17 -2.06
N LYS A 170 12.50 5.68 -2.49
CA LYS A 170 12.17 5.48 -3.91
C LYS A 170 10.65 5.40 -4.07
N ASN A 171 10.12 5.86 -5.20
CA ASN A 171 8.68 5.77 -5.54
C ASN A 171 7.73 6.35 -4.47
N SER A 172 8.13 7.41 -3.77
CA SER A 172 7.38 8.00 -2.64
C SER A 172 7.27 7.10 -1.40
N VAL A 173 8.09 6.05 -1.32
CA VAL A 173 8.23 5.17 -0.15
C VAL A 173 9.58 5.42 0.50
N TYR A 174 9.57 5.60 1.82
CA TYR A 174 10.72 5.94 2.64
C TYR A 174 10.91 4.86 3.71
N VAL A 175 12.17 4.48 3.94
CA VAL A 175 12.59 3.69 5.10
C VAL A 175 13.33 4.64 6.02
N LEU A 176 12.77 4.86 7.20
CA LEU A 176 13.30 5.79 8.20
C LEU A 176 13.76 4.98 9.42
N GLU A 177 14.94 5.28 9.94
CA GLU A 177 15.42 4.77 11.22
C GLU A 177 14.96 5.68 12.34
N VAL A 178 14.47 5.08 13.43
CA VAL A 178 14.13 5.76 14.67
C VAL A 178 15.41 5.86 15.52
N PRO A 179 15.99 7.05 15.72
CA PRO A 179 17.26 7.21 16.43
C PRO A 179 17.23 6.61 17.84
N SER A 180 18.30 5.90 18.18
CA SER A 180 18.50 5.29 19.51
C SER A 180 18.73 6.32 20.62
N THR A 181 19.23 7.52 20.28
CA THR A 181 19.66 8.58 21.20
C THR A 181 18.78 9.84 21.03
N PRO A 182 18.51 10.61 22.11
CA PRO A 182 17.69 11.83 22.04
C PRO A 182 18.17 12.86 21.03
#